data_AF-A0A965UQN2-F1
#
_entry.id   AF-A0A965UQN2-F1
#
_cell.length_a   1.000
_cell.length_b   1.000
_cell.length_c   1.000
_cell.angle_alpha   90.00
_cell.angle_beta   90.00
_cell.angle_gamma   90.00
#
_symmetry.space_group_name_H-M   'P 1'
#
loop_
_entity.id
_entity.type
_entity.pdbx_description
1 polymer ?
#
loop_
_entity_poly.entity_id
_entity_poly.type
_entity_poly.pdbx_seq_one_letter_code
_entity_poly.pdbx_strand_id
1 'polypeptide(L)'
;MKIDSATVDKINQANFANILKKVKAGKVLTADERKLIDGSSEKPSELVPQKKIVEIFNITRKSIAQWRREGKEGVPIKEHGMENLTKWREFFTSNSDAGFFDGKPRADRESLLCEKLTVEIECKKIELKKLEDTCIDMIDVQNAFYKLGSVIRAGLLRMQADLPPALEGQSPSRMAKIIGESSEKLLTELSETESELWLVD
;
A
#
# COMPACT_ATOMS: atom_id res chain seq x y z
N MET A 1 -47.51 22.12 -28.79
CA MET A 1 -47.54 21.04 -29.80
C MET A 1 -47.22 19.74 -29.07
N LYS A 2 -48.19 18.83 -28.86
CA LYS A 2 -47.95 17.53 -28.22
C LYS A 2 -47.54 16.56 -29.31
N ILE A 3 -46.29 16.09 -29.28
CA ILE A 3 -45.81 15.06 -30.21
C ILE A 3 -46.29 13.72 -29.67
N ASP A 4 -46.94 12.91 -30.50
CA ASP A 4 -47.42 11.59 -30.11
C ASP A 4 -46.24 10.60 -29.93
N SER A 5 -46.43 9.57 -29.09
CA SER A 5 -45.39 8.58 -28.76
C SER A 5 -44.89 7.84 -30.01
N ALA A 6 -45.77 7.55 -30.96
CA ALA A 6 -45.43 6.83 -32.18
C ALA A 6 -44.49 7.63 -33.10
N THR A 7 -44.60 8.96 -33.08
CA THR A 7 -43.70 9.87 -33.81
C THR A 7 -42.35 9.96 -33.12
N VAL A 8 -42.31 9.96 -31.79
CA VAL A 8 -41.06 9.91 -31.00
C VAL A 8 -40.27 8.63 -31.31
N ASP A 9 -40.94 7.48 -31.39
CA ASP A 9 -40.29 6.19 -31.69
C ASP A 9 -39.68 6.15 -33.09
N LYS A 10 -40.40 6.71 -34.08
CA LYS A 10 -39.87 6.83 -35.46
C LYS A 10 -38.66 7.76 -35.54
N ILE A 11 -38.67 8.86 -34.79
CA ILE A 11 -37.53 9.79 -34.72
C ILE A 11 -36.32 9.10 -34.10
N ASN A 12 -36.52 8.35 -33.01
CA ASN A 12 -35.45 7.61 -32.35
C ASN A 12 -34.86 6.53 -33.27
N GLN A 13 -35.70 5.76 -33.95
CA GLN A 13 -35.25 4.73 -34.89
C GLN A 13 -34.41 5.31 -36.04
N ALA A 14 -34.83 6.46 -36.59
CA ALA A 14 -34.07 7.17 -37.61
C ALA A 14 -32.73 7.69 -37.07
N ASN A 15 -32.70 8.20 -35.85
CA ASN A 15 -31.48 8.66 -35.19
C ASN A 15 -30.48 7.51 -34.96
N PHE A 16 -30.93 6.35 -34.50
CA PHE A 16 -30.08 5.15 -34.35
C PHE A 16 -29.51 4.66 -35.68
N ALA A 17 -30.31 4.65 -36.75
CA ALA A 17 -29.83 4.26 -38.08
C ALA A 17 -28.72 5.20 -38.59
N ASN A 18 -28.81 6.50 -38.29
CA ASN A 18 -27.80 7.48 -38.66
C ASN A 18 -26.52 7.34 -37.82
N ILE A 19 -26.64 7.06 -36.53
CA ILE A 19 -25.51 6.78 -35.64
C ILE A 19 -24.78 5.51 -36.11
N LEU A 20 -25.49 4.43 -36.43
CA LEU A 20 -24.90 3.20 -36.96
C LEU A 20 -24.12 3.42 -38.26
N LYS A 21 -24.64 4.27 -39.16
CA LYS A 21 -23.92 4.66 -40.39
C LYS A 21 -22.64 5.44 -40.07
N LYS A 22 -22.66 6.34 -39.09
CA LYS A 22 -21.47 7.10 -38.64
C LYS A 22 -20.40 6.19 -38.02
N VAL A 23 -20.81 5.24 -37.18
CA VAL A 23 -19.89 4.26 -36.57
C VAL A 23 -19.24 3.38 -37.64
N LYS A 24 -20.00 2.85 -38.60
CA LYS A 24 -19.45 2.06 -39.72
C LYS A 24 -18.49 2.86 -40.60
N ALA A 25 -18.69 4.17 -40.72
CA ALA A 25 -17.79 5.07 -41.43
C ALA A 25 -16.57 5.52 -40.59
N GLY A 26 -16.40 5.01 -39.36
CA GLY A 26 -15.26 5.33 -38.49
C GLY A 26 -15.25 6.75 -37.94
N LYS A 27 -16.39 7.46 -37.99
CA LYS A 27 -16.48 8.86 -37.53
C LYS A 27 -16.74 8.92 -36.02
N VAL A 28 -16.17 9.92 -35.36
CA VAL A 28 -16.32 10.14 -33.92
C VAL A 28 -17.76 10.53 -33.58
N LEU A 29 -18.36 9.80 -32.64
CA LEU A 29 -19.70 10.11 -32.12
C LEU A 29 -19.68 11.31 -31.18
N THR A 30 -20.67 12.19 -31.31
CA THR A 30 -20.86 13.33 -30.41
C THR A 30 -21.37 12.88 -29.03
N ALA A 31 -21.22 13.74 -28.03
CA ALA A 31 -21.59 13.42 -26.64
C ALA A 31 -23.07 13.03 -26.49
N ASP A 32 -23.96 13.65 -27.26
CA ASP A 32 -25.40 13.36 -27.22
C ASP A 32 -25.74 12.06 -27.95
N GLU A 33 -25.03 11.71 -29.03
CA GLU A 33 -25.16 10.41 -29.71
C GLU A 33 -24.68 9.27 -28.81
N ARG A 34 -23.62 9.49 -28.02
CA ARG A 34 -23.17 8.53 -27.00
C ARG A 34 -24.20 8.36 -25.90
N LYS A 35 -24.76 9.46 -25.38
CA LYS A 35 -25.84 9.41 -24.38
C LYS A 35 -27.08 8.66 -24.88
N LEU A 36 -27.40 8.76 -26.17
CA LEU A 36 -28.52 8.03 -26.77
C LEU A 36 -28.26 6.52 -26.81
N ILE A 37 -27.01 6.10 -27.10
CA ILE A 37 -26.58 4.70 -27.03
C ILE A 37 -26.60 4.21 -25.58
N ASP A 38 -25.98 4.97 -24.66
CA ASP A 38 -25.87 4.61 -23.24
C ASP A 38 -27.24 4.52 -22.58
N GLY A 39 -28.18 5.42 -22.93
CA GLY A 39 -29.56 5.40 -22.44
C GLY A 39 -30.44 4.29 -23.04
N SER A 40 -30.04 3.68 -24.15
CA SER A 40 -30.74 2.55 -24.80
C SER A 40 -30.17 1.18 -24.44
N SER A 41 -29.05 1.14 -23.73
CA SER A 41 -28.60 -0.09 -23.09
C SER A 41 -29.53 -0.35 -21.90
N GLU A 42 -30.50 -1.25 -22.08
CA GLU A 42 -31.04 -1.99 -20.94
C GLU A 42 -29.83 -2.54 -20.18
N LYS A 43 -29.57 -2.02 -18.97
CA LYS A 43 -28.52 -2.54 -18.10
C LYS A 43 -28.70 -4.06 -18.07
N PRO A 44 -27.72 -4.86 -18.54
CA PRO A 44 -27.88 -6.29 -18.53
C PRO A 44 -28.15 -6.70 -17.09
N SER A 45 -29.32 -7.32 -16.87
CA SER A 45 -29.80 -7.81 -15.57
C SER A 45 -28.63 -8.13 -14.63
N GLU A 46 -28.43 -7.30 -13.60
CA GLU A 46 -27.37 -7.48 -12.59
C GLU A 46 -27.55 -8.80 -11.83
N LEU A 47 -28.76 -9.35 -11.88
CA LEU A 47 -29.13 -10.67 -11.40
C LEU A 47 -28.66 -11.73 -12.41
N VAL A 48 -27.69 -12.52 -11.97
CA VAL A 48 -27.12 -13.63 -12.73
C VAL A 48 -27.29 -14.96 -11.98
N PRO A 49 -27.35 -16.10 -12.70
CA PRO A 49 -27.29 -17.39 -12.04
C PRO A 49 -25.96 -17.59 -11.32
N GLN A 50 -25.97 -18.36 -10.22
CA GLN A 50 -24.75 -18.67 -9.45
C GLN A 50 -23.63 -19.29 -10.29
N LYS A 51 -23.97 -20.00 -11.37
CA LYS A 51 -22.99 -20.53 -12.33
C LYS A 51 -22.12 -19.43 -12.93
N LYS A 52 -22.69 -18.27 -13.28
CA LYS A 52 -21.94 -17.13 -13.82
C LYS A 52 -20.98 -16.52 -12.80
N ILE A 53 -21.37 -16.42 -11.52
CA ILE A 53 -20.47 -15.93 -10.46
C ILE A 53 -19.26 -16.85 -10.30
N VAL A 54 -19.49 -18.17 -10.27
CA VAL A 54 -18.45 -19.19 -10.17
C VAL A 54 -17.46 -19.10 -11.33
N GLU A 55 -17.94 -18.82 -12.54
CA GLU A 55 -17.12 -18.65 -13.75
C GLU A 55 -16.35 -17.32 -13.72
N ILE A 56 -17.03 -16.20 -13.44
CA ILE A 56 -16.44 -14.84 -13.47
C ILE A 56 -15.33 -14.68 -12.42
N PHE A 57 -15.57 -15.14 -11.19
CA PHE A 57 -14.61 -14.98 -10.10
C PHE A 57 -13.71 -16.20 -9.91
N ASN A 58 -13.86 -17.21 -10.77
CA ASN A 58 -13.13 -18.47 -10.74
C ASN A 58 -13.12 -19.15 -9.34
N ILE A 59 -14.27 -19.21 -8.70
CA ILE A 59 -14.47 -19.82 -7.37
C ILE A 59 -15.23 -21.14 -7.49
N THR A 60 -15.46 -21.85 -6.38
CA THR A 60 -16.33 -23.03 -6.36
C THR A 60 -17.72 -22.72 -5.79
N ARG A 61 -18.75 -23.47 -6.22
CA ARG A 61 -20.08 -23.40 -5.59
C ARG A 61 -20.04 -23.72 -4.09
N LYS A 62 -19.13 -24.63 -3.70
CA LYS A 62 -18.91 -25.04 -2.31
C LYS A 62 -18.46 -23.86 -1.46
N SER A 63 -17.54 -23.03 -1.98
CA SER A 63 -17.04 -21.84 -1.29
C SER A 63 -18.13 -20.80 -1.05
N ILE A 64 -18.98 -20.55 -2.06
CA ILE A 64 -20.14 -19.67 -1.88
C ILE A 64 -21.08 -20.20 -0.77
N ALA A 65 -21.35 -21.51 -0.76
CA ALA A 65 -22.19 -22.13 0.27
C ALA A 65 -21.53 -22.08 1.66
N GLN A 66 -20.22 -22.31 1.72
CA GLN A 66 -19.44 -22.27 2.95
C GLN A 66 -19.41 -20.87 3.55
N TRP A 67 -19.10 -19.82 2.76
CA TRP A 67 -19.06 -18.45 3.24
C TRP A 67 -20.42 -17.97 3.77
N ARG A 68 -21.51 -18.39 3.11
CA ARG A 68 -22.88 -18.13 3.60
C ARG A 68 -23.18 -18.83 4.92
N ARG A 69 -22.72 -20.08 5.07
CA ARG A 69 -22.91 -20.86 6.30
C ARG A 69 -22.08 -20.33 7.47
N GLU A 70 -20.85 -19.89 7.20
CA GLU A 70 -19.94 -19.31 8.20
C GLU A 70 -20.28 -17.85 8.54
N GLY A 71 -21.23 -17.24 7.80
CA GLY A 71 -21.62 -15.86 8.01
C GLY A 71 -20.48 -14.87 7.74
N LYS A 72 -19.60 -15.17 6.78
CA LYS A 72 -18.49 -14.27 6.43
C LYS A 72 -19.05 -12.89 6.04
N GLU A 73 -18.49 -11.85 6.64
CA GLU A 73 -18.95 -10.48 6.47
C GLU A 73 -18.87 -10.03 5.00
N GLY A 74 -19.89 -9.31 4.53
CA GLY A 74 -19.95 -8.77 3.17
C GLY A 74 -20.33 -9.77 2.07
N VAL A 75 -20.53 -11.07 2.38
CA VAL A 75 -20.95 -12.05 1.37
C VAL A 75 -22.33 -11.70 0.81
N PRO A 76 -22.49 -11.55 -0.52
CA PRO A 76 -23.77 -11.18 -1.10
C PRO A 76 -24.87 -12.23 -0.88
N ILE A 77 -26.04 -11.77 -0.46
CA ILE A 77 -27.27 -12.56 -0.37
C ILE A 77 -27.93 -12.58 -1.75
N LYS A 78 -28.67 -13.66 -2.03
CA LYS A 78 -29.45 -13.77 -3.27
C LYS A 78 -30.60 -12.76 -3.28
N GLU A 79 -30.82 -12.16 -4.44
CA GLU A 79 -31.93 -11.26 -4.75
C GLU A 79 -32.85 -11.95 -5.75
N HIS A 80 -34.13 -12.10 -5.42
CA HIS A 80 -35.11 -12.82 -6.25
C HIS A 80 -34.63 -14.22 -6.68
N GLY A 81 -33.88 -14.91 -5.81
CA GLY A 81 -33.31 -16.24 -6.09
C GLY A 81 -32.08 -16.25 -7.01
N MET A 82 -31.61 -15.08 -7.47
CA MET A 82 -30.42 -14.91 -8.31
C MET A 82 -29.30 -14.17 -7.57
N GLU A 83 -28.10 -14.18 -8.14
CA GLU A 83 -26.92 -13.52 -7.59
C GLU A 83 -26.76 -12.11 -8.18
N ASN A 84 -26.52 -11.10 -7.35
CA ASN A 84 -26.26 -9.74 -7.82
C ASN A 84 -24.76 -9.55 -8.13
N LEU A 85 -24.43 -9.37 -9.41
CA LEU A 85 -23.04 -9.27 -9.86
C LEU A 85 -22.29 -8.06 -9.27
N THR A 86 -22.98 -6.93 -9.10
CA THR A 86 -22.41 -5.69 -8.54
C THR A 86 -21.96 -5.91 -7.10
N LYS A 87 -22.83 -6.50 -6.27
CA LYS A 87 -22.49 -6.85 -4.89
C LYS A 87 -21.36 -7.86 -4.78
N TRP A 88 -21.30 -8.82 -5.71
CA TRP A 88 -20.17 -9.74 -5.80
C TRP A 88 -18.86 -9.04 -6.15
N ARG A 89 -18.86 -8.04 -7.04
CA ARG A 89 -17.66 -7.25 -7.31
C ARG A 89 -17.18 -6.49 -6.07
N GLU A 90 -18.10 -5.83 -5.36
CA GLU A 90 -17.80 -5.09 -4.11
C GLU A 90 -17.22 -6.01 -3.02
N PHE A 91 -17.77 -7.21 -2.89
CA PHE A 91 -17.27 -8.23 -1.97
C PHE A 91 -15.82 -8.60 -2.27
N PHE A 92 -15.47 -8.87 -3.53
CA PHE A 92 -14.11 -9.23 -3.93
C PHE A 92 -13.13 -8.05 -3.88
N THR A 93 -13.61 -6.81 -4.04
CA THR A 93 -12.78 -5.62 -3.80
C THR A 93 -12.42 -5.49 -2.31
N SER A 94 -13.38 -5.77 -1.43
CA SER A 94 -13.18 -5.68 0.02
C SER A 94 -12.48 -6.92 0.61
N ASN A 95 -12.55 -8.04 -0.09
CA ASN A 95 -11.97 -9.33 0.30
C ASN A 95 -11.17 -9.89 -0.88
N SER A 96 -10.00 -9.30 -1.15
CA SER A 96 -9.12 -9.70 -2.25
C SER A 96 -8.59 -11.14 -2.11
N ASP A 97 -8.65 -11.69 -0.91
CA ASP A 97 -8.29 -13.07 -0.55
C ASP A 97 -9.45 -14.08 -0.71
N ALA A 98 -10.68 -13.62 -1.02
CA ALA A 98 -11.81 -14.51 -1.20
C ALA A 98 -11.57 -15.48 -2.37
N GLY A 99 -11.84 -16.77 -2.16
CA GLY A 99 -11.62 -17.82 -3.16
C GLY A 99 -10.17 -18.31 -3.26
N PHE A 100 -9.24 -17.77 -2.47
CA PHE A 100 -7.83 -18.17 -2.43
C PHE A 100 -7.63 -19.65 -2.06
N PHE A 101 -8.53 -20.23 -1.26
CA PHE A 101 -8.47 -21.61 -0.76
C PHE A 101 -9.29 -22.63 -1.56
N ASP A 102 -9.84 -22.24 -2.72
CA ASP A 102 -10.80 -23.03 -3.49
C ASP A 102 -10.19 -24.20 -4.29
N GLY A 103 -8.86 -24.37 -4.25
CA GLY A 103 -8.15 -25.46 -4.91
C GLY A 103 -8.12 -25.41 -6.45
N LYS A 104 -8.68 -24.35 -7.06
CA LYS A 104 -8.58 -24.12 -8.52
C LYS A 104 -7.24 -23.46 -8.86
N PRO A 105 -6.51 -23.92 -9.89
CA PRO A 105 -5.34 -23.22 -10.38
C PRO A 105 -5.76 -21.88 -10.98
N ARG A 106 -5.26 -20.77 -10.44
CA ARG A 106 -5.12 -19.52 -11.21
C ARG A 106 -3.72 -19.52 -11.81
N ALA A 107 -3.58 -19.05 -13.05
CA ALA A 107 -2.26 -18.90 -13.67
C ALA A 107 -1.34 -17.94 -12.88
N ASP A 108 -1.92 -17.06 -12.05
CA ASP A 108 -1.20 -16.19 -11.09
C ASP A 108 -0.77 -16.90 -9.80
N ARG A 109 -1.32 -18.08 -9.47
CA ARG A 109 -1.22 -18.70 -8.15
C ARG A 109 0.18 -19.18 -7.84
N GLU A 110 0.81 -19.86 -8.80
CA GLU A 110 2.16 -20.38 -8.63
C GLU A 110 3.18 -19.25 -8.56
N SER A 111 3.01 -18.22 -9.40
CA SER A 111 3.86 -17.03 -9.39
C SER A 111 3.76 -16.26 -8.07
N LEU A 112 2.54 -16.03 -7.55
CA LEU A 112 2.33 -15.29 -6.30
C LEU A 112 2.80 -16.08 -5.08
N LEU A 113 2.65 -17.42 -5.09
CA LEU A 113 3.20 -18.27 -4.02
C LEU A 113 4.73 -18.27 -4.05
N CYS A 114 5.34 -18.34 -5.22
CA CYS A 114 6.79 -18.22 -5.37
C CYS A 114 7.29 -16.86 -4.86
N GLU A 115 6.63 -15.76 -5.25
CA GLU A 115 7.00 -14.41 -4.79
C GLU A 115 6.86 -14.26 -3.28
N LYS A 116 5.74 -14.71 -2.71
CA LYS A 116 5.54 -14.74 -1.25
C LYS A 116 6.63 -15.53 -0.55
N LEU A 117 6.93 -16.74 -1.03
CA LEU A 117 7.97 -17.61 -0.46
C LEU A 117 9.35 -16.96 -0.56
N THR A 118 9.65 -16.26 -1.66
CA THR A 118 10.90 -15.50 -1.80
C THR A 118 11.01 -14.42 -0.73
N VAL A 119 9.95 -13.63 -0.51
CA VAL A 119 9.95 -12.59 0.53
C VAL A 119 10.12 -13.21 1.92
N GLU A 120 9.41 -14.30 2.24
CA GLU A 120 9.55 -15.00 3.53
C GLU A 120 10.97 -15.54 3.76
N ILE A 121 11.61 -16.08 2.71
CA ILE A 121 12.99 -16.55 2.78
C ILE A 121 13.95 -15.38 3.06
N GLU A 122 13.78 -14.25 2.39
CA GLU A 122 14.64 -13.07 2.60
C GLU A 122 14.46 -12.47 4.00
N CYS A 123 13.23 -12.39 4.50
CA CYS A 123 12.97 -11.98 5.90
C CYS A 123 13.69 -12.90 6.89
N LYS A 124 13.57 -14.23 6.73
CA LYS A 124 14.24 -15.20 7.61
C LYS A 124 15.77 -15.14 7.51
N LYS A 125 16.33 -14.83 6.32
CA LYS A 125 17.78 -14.61 6.18
C LYS A 125 18.25 -13.39 6.96
N ILE A 126 17.46 -12.32 7.00
CA ILE A 126 17.78 -11.13 7.80
C ILE A 126 17.71 -11.46 9.30
N GLU A 127 16.69 -12.21 9.73
CA GLU A 127 16.58 -12.68 11.12
C GLU A 127 17.78 -13.56 11.53
N LEU A 128 18.19 -14.50 10.67
CA LEU A 128 19.40 -15.31 10.90
C LEU A 128 20.64 -14.44 11.00
N LYS A 129 20.82 -13.46 10.11
CA LYS A 129 21.95 -12.52 10.17
C LYS A 129 21.98 -11.70 11.46
N LYS A 130 20.81 -11.31 11.98
CA LYS A 130 20.68 -10.65 13.30
C LYS A 130 21.11 -11.58 14.43
N LEU A 131 20.70 -12.85 14.39
CA LEU A 131 21.11 -13.87 15.39
C LEU A 131 22.61 -14.20 15.33
N GLU A 132 23.21 -14.10 14.15
CA GLU A 132 24.65 -14.30 13.93
C GLU A 132 25.47 -13.03 14.23
N ASP A 133 24.87 -11.96 14.78
CA ASP A 133 25.49 -10.66 15.04
C ASP A 133 26.15 -10.01 13.79
N THR A 134 25.73 -10.41 12.59
CA THR A 134 26.24 -9.86 11.32
C THR A 134 25.42 -8.68 10.81
N CYS A 135 24.28 -8.39 11.44
CA CYS A 135 23.39 -7.30 11.06
C CYS A 135 22.73 -6.70 12.31
N ILE A 136 22.67 -5.38 12.36
CA ILE A 136 21.98 -4.61 13.40
C ILE A 136 20.84 -3.81 12.78
N ASP A 137 19.83 -3.44 13.58
CA ASP A 137 18.72 -2.65 13.07
C ASP A 137 19.15 -1.22 12.76
N MET A 138 18.58 -0.65 11.70
CA MET A 138 18.83 0.75 11.34
C MET A 138 18.37 1.69 12.47
N ILE A 139 17.30 1.34 13.18
CA ILE A 139 16.83 2.12 14.33
C ILE A 139 17.88 2.15 15.44
N ASP A 140 18.56 1.03 15.69
CA ASP A 140 19.61 0.95 16.71
C ASP A 140 20.83 1.79 16.31
N VAL A 141 21.22 1.73 15.03
CA VAL A 141 22.25 2.60 14.47
C VAL A 141 21.89 4.08 14.64
N GLN A 142 20.66 4.47 14.32
CA GLN A 142 20.21 5.85 14.47
C GLN A 142 20.23 6.30 15.94
N ASN A 143 19.72 5.47 16.85
CA ASN A 143 19.76 5.74 18.29
C ASN A 143 21.19 5.92 18.78
N ALA A 144 22.11 5.09 18.27
CA ALA A 144 23.53 5.20 18.57
C ALA A 144 24.12 6.56 18.14
N PHE A 145 23.86 6.97 16.90
CA PHE A 145 24.30 8.28 16.40
C PHE A 145 23.67 9.45 17.16
N TYR A 146 22.40 9.35 17.58
CA TYR A 146 21.76 10.40 18.37
C TYR A 146 22.42 10.56 19.74
N LYS A 147 22.73 9.45 20.43
CA LYS A 147 23.45 9.48 21.70
C LYS A 147 24.82 10.13 21.53
N LEU A 148 25.63 9.71 20.55
CA LEU A 148 26.93 10.33 20.25
C LEU A 148 26.80 11.82 19.95
N GLY A 149 25.88 12.20 19.07
CA GLY A 149 25.65 13.59 18.70
C GLY A 149 25.25 14.47 19.89
N SER A 150 24.50 13.92 20.84
CA SER A 150 24.11 14.63 22.06
C SER A 150 25.31 14.94 22.95
N VAL A 151 26.26 14.01 23.11
CA VAL A 151 27.48 14.18 23.91
C VAL A 151 28.39 15.20 23.26
N ILE A 152 28.63 15.10 21.95
CA ILE A 152 29.43 16.07 21.18
C ILE A 152 28.85 17.48 21.36
N ARG A 153 27.53 17.61 21.18
CA ARG A 153 26.86 18.91 21.30
C ARG A 153 26.99 19.49 22.71
N ALA A 154 26.77 18.67 23.73
CA ALA A 154 26.90 19.10 25.13
C ALA A 154 28.34 19.54 25.45
N GLY A 155 29.34 18.78 24.99
CA GLY A 155 30.75 19.12 25.15
C GLY A 155 31.14 20.43 24.48
N LEU A 156 30.74 20.63 23.21
CA LEU A 156 31.03 21.85 22.47
C LEU A 156 30.41 23.09 23.13
N LEU A 157 29.15 22.99 23.59
CA LEU A 157 28.50 24.10 24.31
C LEU A 157 29.22 24.43 25.62
N ARG A 158 29.69 23.40 26.33
CA ARG A 158 30.46 23.56 27.56
C ARG A 158 31.81 24.24 27.29
N MET A 159 32.54 23.79 26.28
CA MET A 159 33.79 24.42 25.84
C MET A 159 33.58 25.89 25.44
N GLN A 160 32.49 26.18 24.72
CA GLN A 160 32.16 27.54 24.30
C GLN A 160 31.90 28.46 25.51
N ALA A 161 31.32 27.94 26.60
CA ALA A 161 31.06 28.71 27.81
C ALA A 161 32.30 28.85 28.71
N ASP A 162 33.06 27.76 28.89
CA ASP A 162 34.09 27.66 29.93
C ASP A 162 35.47 28.14 29.45
N LEU A 163 35.80 27.95 28.16
CA LEU A 163 37.12 28.32 27.64
C LEU A 163 37.38 29.82 27.65
N PRO A 164 36.47 30.71 27.20
CA PRO A 164 36.76 32.14 27.12
C PRO A 164 37.27 32.75 28.45
N PRO A 165 36.60 32.59 29.60
CA PRO A 165 37.11 33.12 30.87
C PRO A 165 38.36 32.37 31.37
N ALA A 166 38.52 31.08 31.07
CA ALA A 166 39.69 30.30 31.49
C ALA A 166 40.98 30.68 30.73
N LEU A 167 40.84 31.20 29.51
CA LEU A 167 41.96 31.60 28.64
C LEU A 167 42.38 33.05 28.84
N GLU A 168 41.55 33.87 29.48
CA GLU A 168 41.83 35.29 29.68
C GLU A 168 43.12 35.52 30.48
N GLY A 169 44.01 36.36 29.95
CA GLY A 169 45.29 36.70 30.58
C GLY A 169 46.35 35.58 30.58
N GLN A 170 46.08 34.43 29.97
CA GLN A 170 47.01 33.31 29.92
C GLN A 170 48.05 33.46 28.81
N SER A 171 49.24 32.88 29.02
CA SER A 171 50.26 32.80 27.96
C SER A 171 49.85 31.80 26.87
N PRO A 172 50.37 31.92 25.63
CA PRO A 172 50.04 31.00 24.54
C PRO A 172 50.23 29.51 24.88
N SER A 173 51.34 29.17 25.55
CA SER A 173 51.61 27.79 25.97
C SER A 173 50.60 27.28 27.01
N ARG A 174 50.14 28.17 27.90
CA ARG A 174 49.15 27.81 28.93
C ARG A 174 47.75 27.68 28.32
N MET A 175 47.38 28.56 27.39
CA MET A 175 46.13 28.46 26.63
C MET A 175 46.04 27.14 25.86
N ALA A 176 47.11 26.76 25.15
CA ALA A 176 47.16 25.48 24.43
C ALA A 176 46.95 24.28 25.37
N LYS A 177 47.54 24.32 26.57
CA LYS A 177 47.34 23.28 27.59
C LYS A 177 45.88 23.20 28.06
N ILE A 178 45.24 24.33 28.36
CA ILE A 178 43.83 24.39 28.82
C ILE A 178 42.88 23.87 27.73
N ILE A 179 43.08 24.28 26.48
CA ILE A 179 42.29 23.79 25.35
C ILE A 179 42.48 22.28 25.18
N GLY A 180 43.73 21.81 25.29
CA GLY A 180 44.06 20.38 25.23
C GLY A 180 43.34 19.57 26.31
N GLU A 181 43.41 20.00 27.57
CA GLU A 181 42.73 19.35 28.70
C GLU A 181 41.20 19.32 28.51
N SER A 182 40.61 20.40 28.01
CA SER A 182 39.17 20.46 27.74
C SER A 182 38.75 19.57 26.58
N SER A 183 39.59 19.45 25.56
CA SER A 183 39.35 18.58 24.40
C SER A 183 39.47 17.11 24.80
N GLU A 184 40.48 16.76 25.60
CA GLU A 184 40.71 15.41 26.12
C GLU A 184 39.53 14.93 26.96
N LYS A 185 39.00 15.82 27.81
CA LYS A 185 37.81 15.52 28.61
C LYS A 185 36.60 15.17 27.75
N LEU A 186 36.35 15.94 26.68
CA LEU A 186 35.27 15.64 25.73
C LEU A 186 35.49 14.30 25.02
N LEU A 187 36.72 14.02 24.59
CA LEU A 187 37.06 12.74 23.95
C LEU A 187 36.89 11.55 24.90
N THR A 188 37.20 11.72 26.18
CA THR A 188 36.97 10.69 27.22
C THR A 188 35.47 10.44 27.40
N GLU A 189 34.66 11.50 27.53
CA GLU A 189 33.20 11.39 27.64
C GLU A 189 32.59 10.67 26.40
N LEU A 190 33.12 10.91 25.20
CA LEU A 190 32.70 10.22 23.98
C LEU A 190 33.08 8.75 23.98
N SER A 191 34.29 8.41 24.42
CA SER A 191 34.78 7.03 24.47
C SER A 191 34.04 6.19 25.51
N GLU A 192 33.69 6.77 26.65
CA GLU A 192 32.84 6.13 27.67
C GLU A 192 31.45 5.85 27.10
N THR A 193 30.86 6.83 26.41
CA THR A 193 29.55 6.67 25.77
C THR A 193 29.58 5.59 24.68
N GLU A 194 30.65 5.50 23.87
CA GLU A 194 30.86 4.45 22.85
C GLU A 194 30.80 3.04 23.45
N SER A 195 31.35 2.87 24.64
CA SER A 195 31.38 1.57 25.33
C SER A 195 29.99 1.13 25.78
N GLU A 196 29.09 2.07 26.06
CA GLU A 196 27.70 1.82 26.50
C GLU A 196 26.69 1.78 25.34
N LEU A 197 27.11 2.17 24.14
CA LEU A 197 26.23 2.41 23.00
C LEU A 197 25.58 1.15 22.44
N TRP A 198 26.25 0.01 22.59
CA TRP A 198 25.84 -1.29 22.06
C TRP A 198 25.34 -2.26 23.13
N LEU A 199 25.29 -1.82 24.39
CA LEU A 199 24.70 -2.62 25.45
C LEU A 199 23.17 -2.53 25.33
N VAL A 200 22.58 -3.62 24.86
CA VAL A 200 21.13 -3.79 24.76
C VAL A 200 20.61 -4.06 26.18
N ASP A 201 19.72 -3.21 26.69
CA ASP A 201 18.90 -3.47 27.89
C ASP A 201 17.87 -4.58 27.64
#